data_AF-A0AAQ0A198-F1
#
_entry.id   AF-A0AAQ0A198-F1
#
_cell.length_a   1.000
_cell.length_b   1.000
_cell.length_c   1.000
_cell.angle_alpha   90.00
_cell.angle_beta   90.00
_cell.angle_gamma   90.00
#
_symmetry.space_group_name_H-M   'P 1'
#
loop_
_entity.id
_entity.type
_entity.pdbx_description
1 polymer ?
#
loop_
_entity_poly.entity_id
_entity_poly.type
_entity_poly.pdbx_seq_one_letter_code
_entity_poly.pdbx_strand_id
1 'polypeptide(L)'
;MKTVLRTLTAACLFAAASAALAAATPVGAPAASASSDGAHLPPGIAWQHGDVDAAFALAKREGKPLLLYWGAVWCPSCNQVKSTIFSQQAFKTRSSFFVPVYLDGDTESAQKLGERFKVHGYPTMILFRPDGTEVTRLPGEADLDRYMQALSLGMTAAHPVRQTLATALKNGAALTPDEWRLLADYSWDTDGALPVPADRVAQTLQSLAQRARAAGAKAESARFALKSAVVAASDDPTQAGALDKAALADSLRTVLHDPALSRADSDVLVAAPARVVAYLGRDDAQRTKLRGAYDAALARLSTDTTLSSIDRLMALHGRVLLARGDARNGAPLAAPALADTARKQIAASVQGAANAYERQALVSEGADTLTDAGLYDESDVLLKAELSRSSTPYYFMSGLAANAKARGDKAAALDWYRKAYDAASGPATKLRWGATYFANAVELAPNDSARIEGIAASVLAQADKTRDAFYGANLRALTKVVTQLNRWRGSGAHDASVRTVVKQFDGVCGKLPAGDPQAAACAKLIQPVKA
;
A
#
# COMPACT_ATOMS: atom_id res chain seq x y z
N MET A 1 38.24 42.28 20.96
CA MET A 1 38.22 43.72 21.29
C MET A 1 36.85 44.08 21.84
N LYS A 2 36.81 44.51 23.11
CA LYS A 2 35.81 45.39 23.78
C LYS A 2 34.32 44.95 23.70
N THR A 3 33.73 44.32 24.73
CA THR A 3 33.09 44.92 25.94
C THR A 3 32.00 45.94 25.56
N VAL A 4 30.73 45.85 25.99
CA VAL A 4 30.15 46.35 27.27
C VAL A 4 28.60 46.20 27.12
N LEU A 5 27.89 45.27 27.79
CA LEU A 5 27.14 45.37 29.07
C LEU A 5 26.55 46.75 29.45
N ARG A 6 25.22 46.92 29.49
CA ARG A 6 24.55 47.67 30.58
C ARG A 6 23.03 47.51 30.60
N THR A 7 22.59 46.89 31.70
CA THR A 7 21.30 46.98 32.37
C THR A 7 20.95 48.41 32.78
N LEU A 8 19.66 48.73 32.91
CA LEU A 8 19.08 49.48 34.05
C LEU A 8 17.54 49.47 34.04
N THR A 9 17.04 49.42 35.26
CA THR A 9 15.70 49.18 35.80
C THR A 9 14.87 50.45 36.07
N ALA A 10 13.55 50.25 36.29
CA ALA A 10 12.61 51.04 37.11
C ALA A 10 12.17 52.42 36.59
N ALA A 11 10.97 52.96 36.89
CA ALA A 11 9.75 52.51 37.57
C ALA A 11 8.68 53.61 37.38
N CYS A 12 7.42 53.19 37.46
CA CYS A 12 6.20 53.89 37.91
C CYS A 12 5.89 55.36 37.53
N LEU A 13 4.68 55.57 36.99
CA LEU A 13 3.80 56.66 37.40
C LEU A 13 2.33 56.21 37.27
N PHE A 14 1.61 56.31 38.39
CA PHE A 14 0.16 56.14 38.53
C PHE A 14 -0.59 57.32 37.91
N ALA A 15 -1.67 57.05 37.18
CA ALA A 15 -2.81 57.96 37.08
C ALA A 15 -4.10 57.14 36.93
N ALA A 16 -5.00 57.33 37.89
CA ALA A 16 -6.31 56.73 37.96
C ALA A 16 -7.30 57.47 37.05
N ALA A 17 -8.16 56.74 36.35
CA ALA A 17 -9.52 57.15 36.05
C ALA A 17 -10.34 55.92 35.62
N SER A 18 -11.36 55.61 36.41
CA SER A 18 -12.30 54.53 36.21
C SER A 18 -13.37 54.89 35.16
N ALA A 19 -13.95 53.82 34.60
CA ALA A 19 -15.29 53.72 33.98
C ALA A 19 -15.43 54.08 32.49
N ALA A 20 -15.41 53.05 31.64
CA ALA A 20 -16.63 52.50 31.05
C ALA A 20 -16.29 51.21 30.25
N LEU A 21 -16.94 50.11 30.62
CA LEU A 21 -16.84 48.82 29.94
C LEU A 21 -17.56 48.91 28.58
N ALA A 22 -16.80 48.94 27.49
CA ALA A 22 -17.24 48.43 26.20
C ALA A 22 -16.29 47.28 25.85
N ALA A 23 -16.80 46.05 25.88
CA ALA A 23 -16.04 44.85 25.54
C ALA A 23 -15.72 44.88 24.04
N ALA A 24 -14.60 45.49 23.67
CA ALA A 24 -13.98 45.33 22.37
C ALA A 24 -13.19 44.01 22.40
N THR A 25 -13.65 43.05 21.61
CA THR A 25 -12.92 41.82 21.31
C THR A 25 -11.56 42.16 20.69
N PRO A 26 -10.44 41.60 21.15
CA PRO A 26 -9.17 41.80 20.48
C PRO A 26 -9.21 41.03 19.15
N VAL A 27 -9.08 41.76 18.05
CA VAL A 27 -8.85 41.22 16.71
C VAL A 27 -7.56 40.40 16.76
N GLY A 28 -7.71 39.08 16.84
CA GLY A 28 -6.62 38.13 16.74
C GLY A 28 -5.94 38.28 15.38
N ALA A 29 -4.61 38.31 15.39
CA ALA A 29 -3.79 38.17 14.20
C ALA A 29 -4.27 36.97 13.37
N PRO A 30 -4.26 37.04 12.03
CA PRO A 30 -4.72 35.93 11.21
C PRO A 30 -3.84 34.72 11.51
N ALA A 31 -4.46 33.71 12.11
CA ALA A 31 -3.88 32.39 12.24
C ALA A 31 -3.46 31.95 10.83
N ALA A 32 -2.16 31.67 10.66
CA ALA A 32 -1.68 30.98 9.49
C ALA A 32 -2.60 29.78 9.25
N SER A 33 -3.18 29.72 8.05
CA SER A 33 -4.10 28.67 7.64
C SER A 33 -3.47 27.32 7.94
N ALA A 34 -4.00 26.61 8.93
CA ALA A 34 -3.73 25.20 9.10
C ALA A 34 -4.16 24.52 7.79
N SER A 35 -3.19 24.05 7.01
CA SER A 35 -3.47 23.28 5.82
C SER A 35 -4.27 22.05 6.22
N SER A 36 -5.18 21.63 5.34
CA SER A 36 -6.03 20.44 5.47
C SER A 36 -5.25 19.11 5.54
N ASP A 37 -3.93 19.14 5.63
CA ASP A 37 -3.03 18.00 5.42
C ASP A 37 -3.03 16.99 6.57
N GLY A 38 -3.54 17.37 7.76
CA GLY A 38 -3.62 16.52 8.95
C GLY A 38 -4.93 15.75 9.15
N ALA A 39 -5.98 16.02 8.36
CA ALA A 39 -7.33 15.51 8.60
C ALA A 39 -7.51 13.99 8.42
N HIS A 40 -6.49 13.30 7.90
CA HIS A 40 -6.56 11.89 7.49
C HIS A 40 -5.59 10.96 8.24
N LEU A 41 -4.97 11.44 9.32
CA LEU A 41 -4.09 10.65 10.19
C LEU A 41 -4.63 10.60 11.62
N PRO A 42 -4.34 9.53 12.38
CA PRO A 42 -4.64 9.51 13.81
C PRO A 42 -3.95 10.65 14.55
N PRO A 43 -4.61 11.29 15.54
CA PRO A 43 -4.00 12.35 16.33
C PRO A 43 -2.94 11.80 17.29
N GLY A 44 -2.05 12.69 17.76
CA GLY A 44 -1.03 12.36 18.77
C GLY A 44 0.36 12.02 18.21
N ILE A 45 0.58 12.29 16.93
CA ILE A 45 1.90 12.20 16.26
C ILE A 45 2.17 13.54 15.58
N ALA A 46 3.37 14.08 15.76
CA ALA A 46 3.77 15.38 15.20
C ALA A 46 4.27 15.26 13.75
N TRP A 47 3.40 14.80 12.86
CA TRP A 47 3.70 14.58 11.44
C TRP A 47 4.23 15.85 10.75
N GLN A 48 5.35 15.72 10.05
CA GLN A 48 5.80 16.69 9.06
C GLN A 48 5.07 16.42 7.74
N HIS A 49 4.50 17.47 7.14
CA HIS A 49 3.72 17.39 5.90
C HIS A 49 4.43 18.16 4.77
N GLY A 50 4.28 17.67 3.54
CA GLY A 50 4.67 18.40 2.33
C GLY A 50 6.17 18.36 2.02
N ASP A 51 6.96 19.20 2.69
CA ASP A 51 8.38 19.39 2.37
C ASP A 51 9.28 18.32 3.04
N VAL A 52 9.51 17.26 2.28
CA VAL A 52 10.38 16.15 2.71
C VAL A 52 11.82 16.61 2.92
N ASP A 53 12.34 17.56 2.14
CA ASP A 53 13.72 18.03 2.28
C ASP A 53 13.90 18.85 3.56
N ALA A 54 12.92 19.68 3.92
CA ALA A 54 12.90 20.36 5.21
C ALA A 54 12.86 19.37 6.39
N ALA A 55 12.12 18.25 6.25
CA ALA A 55 12.10 17.20 7.27
C ALA A 55 13.46 16.49 7.43
N PHE A 56 14.19 16.22 6.34
CA PHE A 56 15.57 15.71 6.42
C PHE A 56 16.51 16.73 7.07
N ALA A 57 16.37 18.02 6.76
CA ALA A 57 17.16 19.08 7.40
C ALA A 57 16.86 19.20 8.91
N LEU A 58 15.59 19.01 9.31
CA LEU A 58 15.17 18.91 10.71
C LEU A 58 15.79 17.69 11.40
N ALA A 59 15.69 16.50 10.79
CA ALA A 59 16.26 15.26 11.32
C ALA A 59 17.77 15.38 11.57
N LYS A 60 18.50 15.94 10.59
CA LYS A 60 19.94 16.22 10.71
C LYS A 60 20.26 17.20 11.83
N ARG A 61 19.50 18.28 11.96
CA ARG A 61 19.70 19.31 13.00
C ARG A 61 19.42 18.77 14.39
N GLU A 62 18.39 17.94 14.56
CA GLU A 62 18.02 17.36 15.85
C GLU A 62 18.82 16.09 16.20
N GLY A 63 19.61 15.55 15.27
CA GLY A 63 20.31 14.28 15.45
C GLY A 63 19.36 13.08 15.60
N LYS A 64 18.13 13.19 15.06
CA LYS A 64 17.10 12.15 15.17
C LYS A 64 16.94 11.38 13.86
N PRO A 65 16.62 10.07 13.91
CA PRO A 65 16.18 9.34 12.74
C PRO A 65 14.95 10.00 12.09
N LEU A 66 14.70 9.69 10.83
CA LEU A 66 13.50 10.12 10.11
C LEU A 66 12.69 8.89 9.69
N LEU A 67 11.40 8.88 10.01
CA LEU A 67 10.46 7.86 9.52
C LEU A 67 9.59 8.49 8.44
N LEU A 68 9.81 8.10 7.18
CA LEU A 68 8.98 8.49 6.05
C LEU A 68 7.84 7.49 5.89
N TYR A 69 6.61 7.92 6.10
CA TYR A 69 5.40 7.19 5.77
C TYR A 69 4.80 7.76 4.48
N TRP A 70 4.77 6.92 3.44
CA TRP A 70 4.03 7.18 2.23
C TRP A 70 2.73 6.37 2.23
N GLY A 71 1.60 7.09 2.21
CA GLY A 71 0.28 6.48 2.01
C GLY A 71 -0.60 7.23 1.02
N ALA A 72 -1.85 6.82 0.96
CA ALA A 72 -2.93 7.57 0.33
C ALA A 72 -4.19 7.45 1.21
N VAL A 73 -5.06 8.46 1.20
CA VAL A 73 -6.27 8.47 2.03
C VAL A 73 -7.20 7.29 1.72
N TRP A 74 -7.38 6.98 0.44
CA TRP A 74 -8.29 5.94 -0.05
C TRP A 74 -7.78 4.51 0.16
N CYS A 75 -6.49 4.32 0.42
CA CYS A 75 -5.80 3.03 0.40
C CYS A 75 -6.20 2.16 1.62
N PRO A 76 -6.76 0.95 1.44
CA PRO A 76 -7.19 0.11 2.58
C PRO A 76 -6.06 -0.32 3.50
N SER A 77 -4.95 -0.83 2.97
CA SER A 77 -3.78 -1.23 3.77
C SER A 77 -3.16 -0.04 4.51
N CYS A 78 -3.29 1.17 3.97
CA CYS A 78 -2.92 2.40 4.65
C CYS A 78 -3.83 2.69 5.85
N ASN A 79 -5.13 2.44 5.72
CA ASN A 79 -6.11 2.55 6.80
C ASN A 79 -5.93 1.45 7.87
N GLN A 80 -5.50 0.25 7.48
CA GLN A 80 -5.05 -0.78 8.42
C GLN A 80 -3.89 -0.25 9.27
N VAL A 81 -2.79 0.21 8.67
CA VAL A 81 -1.64 0.78 9.42
C VAL A 81 -2.07 1.92 10.35
N LYS A 82 -2.95 2.83 9.90
CA LYS A 82 -3.47 3.92 10.73
C LYS A 82 -4.21 3.39 11.95
N SER A 83 -5.00 2.32 11.81
CA SER A 83 -5.75 1.72 12.91
C SER A 83 -4.87 0.86 13.84
N THR A 84 -4.06 -0.03 13.26
CA THR A 84 -3.33 -1.07 14.01
C THR A 84 -1.99 -0.61 14.55
N ILE A 85 -1.39 0.43 13.97
CA ILE A 85 -0.06 0.94 14.37
C ILE A 85 -0.16 2.39 14.85
N PHE A 86 -0.53 3.34 13.98
CA PHE A 86 -0.41 4.77 14.30
C PHE A 86 -1.39 5.26 15.37
N SER A 87 -2.54 4.59 15.50
CA SER A 87 -3.51 4.90 16.57
C SER A 87 -3.06 4.40 17.94
N GLN A 88 -2.07 3.50 18.00
CA GLN A 88 -1.64 2.84 19.23
C GLN A 88 -0.72 3.73 20.05
N GLN A 89 -0.92 3.71 21.38
CA GLN A 89 -0.13 4.54 22.29
C GLN A 89 1.37 4.21 22.23
N ALA A 90 1.73 2.94 22.01
CA ALA A 90 3.11 2.50 21.87
C ALA A 90 3.83 3.23 20.72
N PHE A 91 3.17 3.34 19.55
CA PHE A 91 3.73 4.06 18.41
C PHE A 91 3.75 5.58 18.65
N LYS A 92 2.66 6.15 19.18
CA LYS A 92 2.58 7.59 19.50
C LYS A 92 3.72 8.03 20.41
N THR A 93 3.97 7.29 21.50
CA THR A 93 5.09 7.55 22.40
C THR A 93 6.43 7.41 21.68
N ARG A 94 6.61 6.35 20.89
CA ARG A 94 7.86 6.11 20.13
C ARG A 94 8.13 7.20 19.08
N SER A 95 7.09 7.80 18.51
CA SER A 95 7.21 8.83 17.47
C SER A 95 7.95 10.09 17.91
N SER A 96 8.08 10.33 19.22
CA SER A 96 8.88 11.44 19.76
C SER A 96 10.39 11.28 19.58
N PHE A 97 10.87 10.07 19.28
CA PHE A 97 12.29 9.74 19.12
C PHE A 97 12.79 9.79 17.67
N PHE A 98 11.93 10.16 16.72
CA PHE A 98 12.28 10.37 15.32
C PHE A 98 11.49 11.56 14.75
N VAL A 99 11.82 11.98 13.53
CA VAL A 99 11.02 12.93 12.75
C VAL A 99 10.03 12.13 11.91
N PRO A 100 8.72 12.09 12.26
CA PRO A 100 7.71 11.41 11.47
C PRO A 100 7.31 12.29 10.27
N VAL A 101 7.37 11.75 9.06
CA VAL A 101 6.99 12.45 7.82
C VAL A 101 5.83 11.71 7.17
N TYR A 102 4.76 12.42 6.85
CA TYR A 102 3.69 11.90 6.01
C TYR A 102 3.78 12.50 4.60
N LEU A 103 3.91 11.62 3.62
CA LEU A 103 3.78 11.96 2.21
C LEU A 103 2.50 11.32 1.66
N ASP A 104 1.51 12.16 1.37
CA ASP A 104 0.33 11.71 0.64
C ASP A 104 0.67 11.54 -0.84
N GLY A 105 0.41 10.35 -1.37
CA GLY A 105 0.60 9.96 -2.76
C GLY A 105 -0.19 10.77 -3.78
N ASP A 106 -1.13 11.59 -3.33
CA ASP A 106 -1.93 12.49 -4.17
C ASP A 106 -1.44 13.94 -4.18
N THR A 107 -0.42 14.28 -3.39
CA THR A 107 0.18 15.62 -3.44
C THR A 107 0.96 15.86 -4.74
N GLU A 108 1.04 17.11 -5.19
CA GLU A 108 1.50 17.53 -6.53
C GLU A 108 2.90 17.02 -6.95
N SER A 109 3.77 16.69 -5.99
CA SER A 109 5.13 16.17 -6.26
C SER A 109 5.38 14.78 -5.67
N ALA A 110 4.33 14.11 -5.18
CA ALA A 110 4.46 12.84 -4.51
C ALA A 110 5.12 11.81 -5.42
N GLN A 111 4.63 11.62 -6.65
CA GLN A 111 5.13 10.55 -7.53
C GLN A 111 6.60 10.76 -7.92
N LYS A 112 7.02 12.01 -8.07
CA LYS A 112 8.43 12.37 -8.27
C LYS A 112 9.29 11.99 -7.06
N LEU A 113 8.82 12.24 -5.84
CA LEU A 113 9.49 11.78 -4.62
C LEU A 113 9.54 10.24 -4.54
N GLY A 114 8.63 9.53 -5.20
CA GLY A 114 8.58 8.06 -5.26
C GLY A 114 9.65 7.45 -6.06
N GLU A 115 9.96 8.09 -7.17
CA GLU A 115 11.12 7.70 -7.94
C GLU A 115 12.43 8.04 -7.22
N ARG A 116 12.45 9.11 -6.41
CA ARG A 116 13.61 9.43 -5.55
C ARG A 116 13.83 8.36 -4.48
N PHE A 117 12.80 8.00 -3.73
CA PHE A 117 12.88 7.01 -2.65
C PHE A 117 12.65 5.56 -3.11
N LYS A 118 12.50 5.34 -4.42
CA LYS A 118 12.28 4.00 -5.02
C LYS A 118 11.10 3.29 -4.35
N VAL A 119 9.98 4.00 -4.22
CA VAL A 119 8.74 3.46 -3.64
C VAL A 119 7.92 2.80 -4.75
N HIS A 120 7.55 1.53 -4.55
CA HIS A 120 6.75 0.79 -5.52
C HIS A 120 5.24 0.87 -5.26
N GLY A 121 4.82 0.85 -3.99
CA GLY A 121 3.42 0.73 -3.59
C GLY A 121 3.08 1.45 -2.28
N TYR A 122 1.84 1.34 -1.86
CA TYR A 122 1.35 1.87 -0.58
C TYR A 122 0.87 0.74 0.31
N PRO A 123 0.97 0.87 1.64
CA PRO A 123 1.80 1.85 2.35
C PRO A 123 3.29 1.55 2.17
N THR A 124 4.15 2.58 2.19
CA THR A 124 5.60 2.37 2.33
C THR A 124 6.12 3.15 3.53
N MET A 125 6.90 2.49 4.38
CA MET A 125 7.52 3.11 5.56
C MET A 125 9.03 2.90 5.51
N ILE A 126 9.78 4.00 5.46
CA ILE A 126 11.24 3.97 5.34
C ILE A 126 11.85 4.68 6.53
N LEU A 127 12.79 4.02 7.20
CA LEU A 127 13.54 4.60 8.30
C LEU A 127 14.92 5.05 7.79
N PHE A 128 15.26 6.31 8.06
CA PHE A 128 16.54 6.92 7.73
C PHE A 128 17.31 7.33 8.98
N ARG A 129 18.63 7.33 8.89
CA ARG A 129 19.52 7.98 9.85
C ARG A 129 19.41 9.52 9.75
N PRO A 130 19.88 10.27 10.77
CA PRO A 130 19.92 11.73 10.71
C PRO A 130 20.69 12.29 9.51
N ASP A 131 21.65 11.54 8.96
CA ASP A 131 22.43 11.92 7.78
C ASP A 131 21.74 11.64 6.43
N GLY A 132 20.54 11.02 6.46
CA GLY A 132 19.78 10.65 5.27
C GLY A 132 20.05 9.24 4.74
N THR A 133 20.89 8.44 5.40
CA THR A 133 21.13 7.04 5.01
C THR A 133 19.88 6.19 5.28
N GLU A 134 19.32 5.55 4.26
CA GLU A 134 18.24 4.56 4.41
C GLU A 134 18.73 3.38 5.25
N VAL A 135 18.05 3.10 6.37
CA VAL A 135 18.37 1.99 7.26
C VAL A 135 17.59 0.74 6.88
N THR A 136 16.26 0.86 6.82
CA THR A 136 15.35 -0.27 6.57
C THR A 136 14.01 0.24 6.04
N ARG A 137 13.22 -0.69 5.49
CA ARG A 137 11.80 -0.50 5.15
C ARG A 137 10.97 -1.40 6.06
N LEU A 138 9.99 -0.81 6.73
CA LEU A 138 9.23 -1.46 7.81
C LEU A 138 7.99 -2.20 7.26
N PRO A 139 7.63 -3.36 7.85
CA PRO A 139 6.52 -4.19 7.38
C PRO A 139 5.18 -3.64 7.89
N GLY A 140 4.41 -2.96 7.04
CA GLY A 140 3.16 -2.32 7.47
C GLY A 140 2.00 -3.27 7.75
N GLU A 141 2.08 -4.48 7.20
CA GLU A 141 1.08 -5.53 7.35
C GLU A 141 1.31 -6.38 8.61
N ALA A 142 2.46 -6.22 9.27
CA ALA A 142 2.77 -6.93 10.51
C ALA A 142 1.93 -6.39 11.68
N ASP A 143 1.69 -7.23 12.68
CA ASP A 143 1.06 -6.77 13.92
C ASP A 143 1.93 -5.76 14.67
N LEU A 144 1.30 -5.08 15.64
CA LEU A 144 1.92 -4.00 16.40
C LEU A 144 3.25 -4.41 17.05
N ASP A 145 3.32 -5.59 17.68
CA ASP A 145 4.49 -5.99 18.45
C ASP A 145 5.68 -6.20 17.51
N ARG A 146 5.44 -6.90 16.40
CA ARG A 146 6.45 -7.13 15.37
C ARG A 146 6.90 -5.84 14.69
N TYR A 147 5.95 -4.95 14.36
CA TYR A 147 6.27 -3.64 13.79
C TYR A 147 7.14 -2.81 14.75
N MET A 148 6.76 -2.75 16.04
CA MET A 148 7.50 -1.99 17.05
C MET A 148 8.89 -2.55 17.31
N GLN A 149 9.07 -3.88 17.21
CA GLN A 149 10.37 -4.52 17.24
C GLN A 149 11.22 -4.09 16.04
N ALA A 150 10.71 -4.21 14.80
CA ALA A 150 11.42 -3.83 13.59
C ALA A 150 11.82 -2.34 13.59
N LEU A 151 10.92 -1.46 14.05
CA LEU A 151 11.19 -0.03 14.23
C LEU A 151 12.32 0.21 15.24
N SER A 152 12.27 -0.46 16.39
CA SER A 152 13.29 -0.31 17.44
C SER A 152 14.66 -0.79 16.97
N LEU A 153 14.71 -1.95 16.30
CA LEU A 153 15.94 -2.48 15.70
C LEU A 153 16.49 -1.56 14.62
N GLY A 154 15.62 -1.00 13.77
CA GLY A 154 16.02 -0.04 12.74
C GLY A 154 16.62 1.23 13.34
N MET A 155 16.08 1.74 14.45
CA MET A 155 16.58 2.96 15.09
C MET A 155 17.99 2.79 15.67
N THR A 156 18.38 1.57 16.05
CA THR A 156 19.68 1.26 16.65
C THR A 156 20.59 0.44 15.74
N ALA A 157 20.18 0.20 14.49
CA ALA A 157 20.90 -0.67 13.57
C ALA A 157 22.32 -0.14 13.30
N ALA A 158 23.32 -1.00 13.50
CA ALA A 158 24.71 -0.72 13.15
C ALA A 158 24.88 -0.53 11.63
N HIS A 159 24.18 -1.35 10.83
CA HIS A 159 24.32 -1.39 9.37
C HIS A 159 22.96 -1.21 8.68
N PRO A 160 22.88 -0.49 7.54
CA PRO A 160 21.73 -0.53 6.65
C PRO A 160 21.40 -1.95 6.18
N VAL A 161 20.12 -2.25 5.95
CA VAL A 161 19.68 -3.56 5.43
C VAL A 161 20.39 -3.95 4.14
N ARG A 162 20.70 -3.01 3.25
CA ARG A 162 21.48 -3.31 2.03
C ARG A 162 22.87 -3.88 2.34
N GLN A 163 23.54 -3.34 3.35
CA GLN A 163 24.83 -3.85 3.82
C GLN A 163 24.65 -5.17 4.56
N THR A 164 23.64 -5.28 5.44
CA THR A 164 23.32 -6.51 6.17
C THR A 164 23.03 -7.67 5.22
N LEU A 165 22.25 -7.43 4.16
CA LEU A 165 21.97 -8.41 3.12
C LEU A 165 23.23 -8.81 2.36
N ALA A 166 24.04 -7.84 1.93
CA ALA A 166 25.30 -8.12 1.24
C ALA A 166 26.24 -8.98 2.10
N THR A 167 26.26 -8.76 3.42
CA THR A 167 26.96 -9.62 4.37
C THR A 167 26.31 -11.00 4.45
N ALA A 168 24.99 -11.09 4.66
CA ALA A 168 24.26 -12.35 4.78
C ALA A 168 24.53 -13.31 3.60
N LEU A 169 24.64 -12.77 2.38
CA LEU A 169 24.85 -13.55 1.16
C LEU A 169 26.30 -14.04 0.96
N LYS A 170 27.28 -13.59 1.76
CA LYS A 170 28.67 -14.08 1.70
C LYS A 170 28.84 -15.40 2.45
N ASN A 171 29.68 -16.30 1.95
CA ASN A 171 29.98 -17.56 2.66
C ASN A 171 30.69 -17.28 3.98
N GLY A 172 30.29 -17.95 5.06
CA GLY A 172 30.85 -17.76 6.40
C GLY A 172 30.44 -16.46 7.11
N ALA A 173 29.40 -15.77 6.62
CA ALA A 173 28.93 -14.53 7.24
C ALA A 173 28.42 -14.73 8.67
N ALA A 174 28.83 -13.84 9.57
CA ALA A 174 28.30 -13.74 10.92
C ALA A 174 27.41 -12.49 11.00
N LEU A 175 26.10 -12.70 11.08
CA LEU A 175 25.14 -11.67 11.47
C LEU A 175 24.76 -11.86 12.92
N THR A 176 24.50 -10.75 13.60
CA THR A 176 23.88 -10.76 14.93
C THR A 176 22.42 -11.22 14.85
N PRO A 177 21.82 -11.68 15.98
CA PRO A 177 20.39 -12.01 16.00
C PRO A 177 19.49 -10.85 15.55
N ASP A 178 19.85 -9.62 15.89
CA ASP A 178 19.09 -8.42 15.54
C ASP A 178 19.19 -8.08 14.06
N GLU A 179 20.34 -8.31 13.43
CA GLU A 179 20.50 -8.18 11.98
C GLU A 179 19.68 -9.22 11.21
N TRP A 180 19.58 -10.46 11.72
CA TRP A 180 18.70 -11.48 11.14
C TRP A 180 17.23 -11.08 11.23
N ARG A 181 16.77 -10.58 12.39
CA ARG A 181 15.40 -10.10 12.58
C ARG A 181 15.07 -8.93 11.67
N LEU A 182 15.94 -7.92 11.63
CA LEU A 182 15.75 -6.74 10.79
C LEU A 182 15.65 -7.13 9.31
N LEU A 183 16.47 -8.07 8.85
CA LEU A 183 16.43 -8.55 7.47
C LEU A 183 15.17 -9.41 7.19
N ALA A 184 14.73 -10.21 8.15
CA ALA A 184 13.51 -11.02 8.03
C ALA A 184 12.24 -10.16 7.98
N ASP A 185 12.26 -9.00 8.63
CA ASP A 185 11.14 -8.05 8.68
C ASP A 185 11.22 -6.94 7.63
N TYR A 186 12.24 -6.94 6.78
CA TYR A 186 12.32 -6.03 5.65
C TYR A 186 11.09 -6.18 4.73
N SER A 187 10.51 -5.04 4.30
CA SER A 187 9.44 -4.99 3.30
C SER A 187 10.05 -5.00 1.89
N TRP A 188 10.11 -6.19 1.29
CA TRP A 188 10.70 -6.43 -0.03
C TRP A 188 9.81 -5.93 -1.17
N ASP A 189 8.50 -6.01 -0.97
CA ASP A 189 7.45 -5.70 -1.94
C ASP A 189 7.25 -4.18 -2.17
N THR A 190 7.70 -3.36 -1.21
CA THR A 190 7.64 -1.89 -1.33
C THR A 190 8.93 -1.26 -1.87
N ASP A 191 10.02 -2.03 -2.00
CA ASP A 191 11.29 -1.55 -2.57
C ASP A 191 11.32 -1.64 -4.10
N GLY A 192 11.17 -0.49 -4.76
CA GLY A 192 11.32 -0.37 -6.21
C GLY A 192 12.78 -0.44 -6.71
N ALA A 193 13.76 -0.49 -5.80
CA ALA A 193 15.17 -0.67 -6.11
C ALA A 193 15.76 -1.75 -5.21
N LEU A 194 15.12 -2.91 -5.18
CA LEU A 194 15.57 -4.08 -4.44
C LEU A 194 17.09 -4.27 -4.58
N PRO A 195 17.79 -4.61 -3.49
CA PRO A 195 19.22 -4.89 -3.51
C PRO A 195 19.59 -6.19 -4.24
N VAL A 196 18.63 -6.82 -4.91
CA VAL A 196 18.75 -8.02 -5.76
C VAL A 196 17.84 -7.87 -6.98
N PRO A 197 18.14 -8.55 -8.11
CA PRO A 197 17.23 -8.57 -9.26
C PRO A 197 15.82 -9.04 -8.87
N ALA A 198 14.79 -8.36 -9.39
CA ALA A 198 13.39 -8.61 -9.02
C ALA A 198 12.91 -10.03 -9.38
N ASP A 199 13.48 -10.63 -10.42
CA ASP A 199 13.25 -12.02 -10.83
C ASP A 199 14.03 -13.04 -9.98
N ARG A 200 14.87 -12.61 -9.03
CA ARG A 200 15.69 -13.49 -8.16
C ARG A 200 15.35 -13.39 -6.68
N VAL A 201 14.29 -12.70 -6.33
CA VAL A 201 13.90 -12.44 -4.93
C VAL A 201 13.59 -13.76 -4.21
N ALA A 202 12.80 -14.64 -4.81
CA ALA A 202 12.45 -15.90 -4.18
C ALA A 202 13.68 -16.78 -3.89
N GLN A 203 14.64 -16.84 -4.82
CA GLN A 203 15.90 -17.58 -4.65
C GLN A 203 16.78 -16.97 -3.56
N THR A 204 16.85 -15.64 -3.51
CA THR A 204 17.57 -14.91 -2.46
C THR A 204 16.99 -15.24 -1.10
N LEU A 205 15.66 -15.16 -0.95
CA LEU A 205 14.96 -15.47 0.30
C LEU A 205 15.17 -16.94 0.72
N GLN A 206 15.14 -17.90 -0.20
CA GLN A 206 15.45 -19.30 0.14
C GLN A 206 16.90 -19.47 0.61
N SER A 207 17.85 -18.75 -0.01
CA SER A 207 19.25 -18.77 0.41
C SER A 207 19.42 -18.17 1.80
N LEU A 208 18.73 -17.07 2.11
CA LEU A 208 18.70 -16.48 3.44
C LEU A 208 18.07 -17.42 4.47
N ALA A 209 17.01 -18.14 4.10
CA ALA A 209 16.39 -19.14 4.98
C ALA A 209 17.39 -20.23 5.38
N GLN A 210 18.18 -20.76 4.42
CA GLN A 210 19.21 -21.76 4.68
C GLN A 210 20.33 -21.22 5.57
N ARG A 211 20.78 -19.99 5.33
CA ARG A 211 21.86 -19.33 6.08
C ARG A 211 21.43 -18.98 7.51
N ALA A 212 20.23 -18.44 7.69
CA ALA A 212 19.63 -18.19 8.99
C ALA A 212 19.51 -19.49 9.80
N ARG A 213 19.09 -20.60 9.15
CA ARG A 213 19.04 -21.93 9.78
C ARG A 213 20.42 -22.38 10.27
N ALA A 214 21.45 -22.23 9.42
CA ALA A 214 22.82 -22.59 9.77
C ALA A 214 23.38 -21.73 10.93
N ALA A 215 22.94 -20.48 11.03
CA ALA A 215 23.28 -19.55 12.11
C ALA A 215 22.43 -19.71 13.38
N GLY A 216 21.48 -20.66 13.42
CA GLY A 216 20.57 -20.88 14.56
C GLY A 216 19.38 -19.91 14.66
N ALA A 217 19.22 -18.99 13.70
CA ALA A 217 18.10 -18.06 13.60
C ALA A 217 16.86 -18.76 13.00
N LYS A 218 16.25 -19.65 13.79
CA LYS A 218 15.20 -20.59 13.32
C LYS A 218 13.90 -19.89 12.91
N ALA A 219 13.46 -18.87 13.65
CA ALA A 219 12.22 -18.16 13.35
C ALA A 219 12.36 -17.32 12.07
N GLU A 220 13.49 -16.62 11.94
CA GLU A 220 13.84 -15.83 10.77
C GLU A 220 14.01 -16.74 9.53
N SER A 221 14.63 -17.90 9.71
CA SER A 221 14.71 -18.94 8.67
C SER A 221 13.33 -19.35 8.14
N ALA A 222 12.38 -19.63 9.04
CA ALA A 222 11.02 -19.99 8.67
C ALA A 222 10.34 -18.84 7.90
N ARG A 223 10.44 -17.60 8.39
CA ARG A 223 9.86 -16.43 7.74
C ARG A 223 10.44 -16.17 6.35
N PHE A 224 11.74 -16.29 6.16
CA PHE A 224 12.37 -16.19 4.83
C PHE A 224 11.86 -17.27 3.89
N ALA A 225 11.69 -18.51 4.35
CA ALA A 225 11.14 -19.59 3.55
C ALA A 225 9.67 -19.32 3.16
N LEU A 226 8.84 -18.82 4.08
CA LEU A 226 7.47 -18.41 3.78
C LEU A 226 7.43 -17.31 2.73
N LYS A 227 8.20 -16.23 2.92
CA LYS A 227 8.30 -15.12 1.95
C LYS A 227 8.79 -15.61 0.59
N SER A 228 9.77 -16.52 0.56
CA SER A 228 10.24 -17.15 -0.68
C SER A 228 9.11 -17.88 -1.41
N ALA A 229 8.31 -18.68 -0.69
CA ALA A 229 7.18 -19.41 -1.25
C ALA A 229 6.08 -18.46 -1.76
N VAL A 230 5.77 -17.38 -1.02
CA VAL A 230 4.78 -16.37 -1.44
C VAL A 230 5.24 -15.68 -2.71
N VAL A 231 6.48 -15.17 -2.76
CA VAL A 231 7.02 -14.48 -3.94
C VAL A 231 7.04 -15.42 -5.16
N ALA A 232 7.48 -16.66 -4.98
CA ALA A 232 7.49 -17.64 -6.06
C ALA A 232 6.09 -18.04 -6.54
N ALA A 233 5.10 -18.10 -5.64
CA ALA A 233 3.72 -18.43 -5.97
C ALA A 233 2.97 -17.26 -6.62
N SER A 234 3.38 -16.02 -6.37
CA SER A 234 2.81 -14.83 -7.03
C SER A 234 3.17 -14.75 -8.52
N ASP A 235 4.39 -15.19 -8.87
CA ASP A 235 4.95 -15.24 -10.24
C ASP A 235 4.92 -13.89 -10.98
N ASP A 236 5.01 -12.78 -10.25
CA ASP A 236 5.03 -11.42 -10.78
C ASP A 236 6.12 -10.56 -10.09
N PRO A 237 7.26 -10.26 -10.76
CA PRO A 237 7.65 -10.83 -12.04
C PRO A 237 7.94 -12.33 -11.92
N THR A 238 7.91 -13.05 -13.04
CA THR A 238 8.29 -14.46 -13.09
C THR A 238 9.65 -14.70 -12.44
N GLN A 239 9.71 -15.65 -11.50
CA GLN A 239 10.92 -15.88 -10.72
C GLN A 239 11.88 -16.86 -11.43
N ALA A 240 13.13 -16.47 -11.56
CA ALA A 240 14.21 -17.23 -12.15
C ALA A 240 15.02 -18.04 -11.11
N GLY A 241 15.50 -19.20 -11.54
CA GLY A 241 16.34 -20.10 -10.74
C GLY A 241 15.58 -21.28 -10.14
N ALA A 242 16.31 -22.35 -9.85
CA ALA A 242 15.73 -23.52 -9.21
C ALA A 242 15.53 -23.28 -7.71
N LEU A 243 14.30 -23.49 -7.24
CA LEU A 243 13.95 -23.46 -5.82
C LEU A 243 13.74 -24.88 -5.29
N ASP A 244 14.26 -25.17 -4.11
CA ASP A 244 13.93 -26.41 -3.39
C ASP A 244 12.51 -26.32 -2.82
N LYS A 245 11.52 -26.71 -3.63
CA LYS A 245 10.11 -26.72 -3.21
C LYS A 245 9.85 -27.69 -2.04
N ALA A 246 10.67 -28.74 -1.87
CA ALA A 246 10.54 -29.66 -0.75
C ALA A 246 10.85 -28.94 0.56
N ALA A 247 11.99 -28.25 0.62
CA ALA A 247 12.41 -27.48 1.80
C ALA A 247 11.42 -26.35 2.14
N LEU A 248 10.85 -25.68 1.12
CA LEU A 248 9.82 -24.66 1.35
C LEU A 248 8.52 -25.28 1.89
N ALA A 249 8.06 -26.40 1.33
CA ALA A 249 6.89 -27.11 1.82
C ALA A 249 7.09 -27.61 3.25
N ASP A 250 8.28 -28.09 3.59
CA ASP A 250 8.63 -28.54 4.94
C ASP A 250 8.60 -27.39 5.94
N SER A 251 9.20 -26.25 5.58
CA SER A 251 9.18 -25.02 6.41
C SER A 251 7.77 -24.51 6.62
N LEU A 252 6.95 -24.47 5.56
CA LEU A 252 5.54 -24.10 5.66
C LEU A 252 4.78 -25.07 6.58
N ARG A 253 4.97 -26.38 6.44
CA ARG A 253 4.33 -27.36 7.35
C ARG A 253 4.74 -27.12 8.80
N THR A 254 6.00 -26.85 9.08
CA THR A 254 6.45 -26.50 10.44
C THR A 254 5.68 -25.30 10.98
N VAL A 255 5.60 -24.20 10.22
CA VAL A 255 4.88 -22.99 10.62
C VAL A 255 3.40 -23.29 10.86
N LEU A 256 2.73 -24.01 9.94
CA LEU A 256 1.30 -24.32 10.04
C LEU A 256 0.92 -25.20 11.24
N HIS A 257 1.85 -26.03 11.74
CA HIS A 257 1.61 -26.91 12.89
C HIS A 257 1.98 -26.27 14.22
N ASP A 258 2.86 -25.26 14.23
CA ASP A 258 3.26 -24.53 15.42
C ASP A 258 2.38 -23.27 15.59
N PRO A 259 1.51 -23.22 16.61
CA PRO A 259 0.63 -22.07 16.81
C PRO A 259 1.37 -20.75 17.03
N ALA A 260 2.53 -20.76 17.68
CA ALA A 260 3.30 -19.55 17.95
C ALA A 260 3.94 -19.01 16.66
N LEU A 261 4.51 -19.89 15.83
CA LEU A 261 5.03 -19.49 14.51
C LEU A 261 3.90 -19.04 13.58
N SER A 262 2.78 -19.78 13.54
CA SER A 262 1.60 -19.38 12.76
C SER A 262 1.12 -17.98 13.14
N ARG A 263 1.09 -17.65 14.44
CA ARG A 263 0.70 -16.33 14.91
C ARG A 263 1.72 -15.27 14.48
N ALA A 264 3.00 -15.51 14.78
CA ALA A 264 4.07 -14.55 14.50
C ALA A 264 4.17 -14.20 13.00
N ASP A 265 3.95 -15.18 12.12
CA ASP A 265 4.03 -15.02 10.66
C ASP A 265 2.65 -14.90 9.98
N SER A 266 1.63 -14.51 10.74
CA SER A 266 0.25 -14.35 10.23
C SER A 266 0.18 -13.43 9.00
N ASP A 267 0.93 -12.33 8.98
CA ASP A 267 1.02 -11.38 7.86
C ASP A 267 1.49 -12.05 6.55
N VAL A 268 2.44 -13.00 6.64
CA VAL A 268 2.94 -13.73 5.48
C VAL A 268 1.98 -14.87 5.09
N LEU A 269 1.34 -15.51 6.07
CA LEU A 269 0.42 -16.62 5.83
C LEU A 269 -0.87 -16.20 5.11
N VAL A 270 -1.35 -14.96 5.32
CA VAL A 270 -2.58 -14.47 4.68
C VAL A 270 -2.35 -13.94 3.26
N ALA A 271 -1.11 -13.70 2.83
CA ALA A 271 -0.81 -13.02 1.59
C ALA A 271 -1.30 -13.73 0.31
N ALA A 272 -1.11 -15.05 0.18
CA ALA A 272 -1.50 -15.79 -1.03
C ALA A 272 -1.73 -17.30 -0.78
N PRO A 273 -2.53 -17.71 0.22
CA PRO A 273 -2.57 -19.09 0.71
C PRO A 273 -2.92 -20.12 -0.38
N ALA A 274 -3.91 -19.84 -1.23
CA ALA A 274 -4.31 -20.73 -2.34
C ALA A 274 -3.19 -20.91 -3.38
N ARG A 275 -2.50 -19.82 -3.76
CA ARG A 275 -1.38 -19.89 -4.71
C ARG A 275 -0.19 -20.63 -4.14
N VAL A 276 0.13 -20.43 -2.86
CA VAL A 276 1.21 -21.16 -2.17
C VAL A 276 0.93 -22.66 -2.14
N VAL A 277 -0.31 -23.07 -1.85
CA VAL A 277 -0.71 -24.48 -1.92
C VAL A 277 -0.52 -25.05 -3.32
N ALA A 278 -0.98 -24.33 -4.35
CA ALA A 278 -0.85 -24.75 -5.75
C ALA A 278 0.64 -24.85 -6.18
N TYR A 279 1.46 -23.91 -5.75
CA TYR A 279 2.88 -23.82 -6.10
C TYR A 279 3.74 -24.93 -5.46
N LEU A 280 3.46 -25.26 -4.19
CA LEU A 280 4.26 -26.23 -3.41
C LEU A 280 3.75 -27.67 -3.53
N GLY A 281 2.46 -27.88 -3.77
CA GLY A 281 1.89 -29.23 -3.89
C GLY A 281 2.17 -29.85 -5.26
N ARG A 282 2.89 -30.97 -5.28
CA ARG A 282 3.33 -31.66 -6.52
C ARG A 282 2.22 -32.48 -7.18
N ASP A 283 1.29 -32.97 -6.36
CA ASP A 283 0.14 -33.77 -6.75
C ASP A 283 -1.09 -33.40 -5.90
N ASP A 284 -2.26 -33.91 -6.28
CA ASP A 284 -3.54 -33.57 -5.63
C ASP A 284 -3.61 -34.03 -4.17
N ALA A 285 -2.96 -35.13 -3.80
CA ALA A 285 -2.94 -35.62 -2.44
C ALA A 285 -2.13 -34.68 -1.52
N GLN A 286 -0.97 -34.23 -1.99
CA GLN A 286 -0.13 -33.25 -1.30
C GLN A 286 -0.83 -31.90 -1.19
N ARG A 287 -1.47 -31.42 -2.27
CA ARG A 287 -2.25 -30.17 -2.24
C ARG A 287 -3.39 -30.26 -1.25
N THR A 288 -4.10 -31.39 -1.21
CA THR A 288 -5.22 -31.60 -0.26
C THR A 288 -4.73 -31.57 1.18
N LYS A 289 -3.65 -32.30 1.50
CA LYS A 289 -3.08 -32.33 2.85
C LYS A 289 -2.57 -30.94 3.27
N LEU A 290 -1.86 -30.25 2.37
CA LEU A 290 -1.34 -28.92 2.66
C LEU A 290 -2.48 -27.91 2.85
N ARG A 291 -3.50 -27.94 1.99
CA ARG A 291 -4.71 -27.10 2.11
C ARG A 291 -5.40 -27.29 3.46
N GLY A 292 -5.57 -28.54 3.92
CA GLY A 292 -6.17 -28.84 5.21
C GLY A 292 -5.36 -28.28 6.40
N ALA A 293 -4.04 -28.45 6.39
CA ALA A 293 -3.17 -27.87 7.42
C ALA A 293 -3.19 -26.33 7.40
N TYR A 294 -3.25 -25.74 6.20
CA TYR A 294 -3.30 -24.29 6.02
C TYR A 294 -4.63 -23.71 6.51
N ASP A 295 -5.77 -24.32 6.15
CA ASP A 295 -7.09 -23.90 6.64
C ASP A 295 -7.17 -24.01 8.17
N ALA A 296 -6.62 -25.07 8.77
CA ALA A 296 -6.59 -25.21 10.22
C ALA A 296 -5.80 -24.09 10.91
N ALA A 297 -4.67 -23.64 10.33
CA ALA A 297 -3.91 -22.51 10.86
C ALA A 297 -4.67 -21.18 10.72
N LEU A 298 -5.23 -20.92 9.53
CA LEU A 298 -6.01 -19.71 9.29
C LEU A 298 -7.30 -19.68 10.11
N ALA A 299 -7.93 -20.83 10.38
CA ALA A 299 -9.08 -20.93 11.26
C ALA A 299 -8.74 -20.44 12.67
N ARG A 300 -7.59 -20.88 13.23
CA ARG A 300 -7.11 -20.40 14.53
C ARG A 300 -6.89 -18.89 14.51
N LEU A 301 -6.13 -18.39 13.51
CA LEU A 301 -5.82 -16.96 13.37
C LEU A 301 -7.09 -16.11 13.18
N SER A 302 -8.10 -16.61 12.46
CA SER A 302 -9.36 -15.89 12.23
C SER A 302 -10.17 -15.65 13.50
N THR A 303 -9.85 -16.34 14.59
CA THR A 303 -10.53 -16.22 15.89
C THR A 303 -9.60 -15.77 17.02
N ASP A 304 -8.32 -15.55 16.73
CA ASP A 304 -7.33 -15.16 17.73
C ASP A 304 -7.51 -13.69 18.13
N THR A 305 -8.00 -13.45 19.35
CA THR A 305 -8.28 -12.10 19.85
C THR A 305 -7.03 -11.27 20.16
N THR A 306 -5.83 -11.86 20.08
CA THR A 306 -4.55 -11.12 20.15
C THR A 306 -4.21 -10.44 18.82
N LEU A 307 -4.87 -10.84 17.72
CA LEU A 307 -4.80 -10.16 16.42
C LEU A 307 -5.81 -9.02 16.36
N SER A 308 -5.53 -8.01 15.52
CA SER A 308 -6.53 -6.97 15.23
C SER A 308 -7.73 -7.56 14.46
N SER A 309 -8.86 -6.86 14.46
CA SER A 309 -10.05 -7.31 13.74
C SER A 309 -9.80 -7.50 12.24
N ILE A 310 -8.98 -6.64 11.64
CA ILE A 310 -8.61 -6.72 10.23
C ILE A 310 -7.71 -7.92 9.96
N ASP A 311 -6.71 -8.21 10.81
CA ASP A 311 -5.83 -9.36 10.60
C ASP A 311 -6.60 -10.70 10.75
N ARG A 312 -7.55 -10.76 11.71
CA ARG A 312 -8.48 -11.90 11.83
C ARG A 312 -9.34 -12.06 10.58
N LEU A 313 -9.79 -10.95 9.98
CA LEU A 313 -10.61 -10.99 8.78
C LEU A 313 -9.79 -11.39 7.54
N MET A 314 -8.54 -10.94 7.41
CA MET A 314 -7.62 -11.40 6.36
C MET A 314 -7.34 -12.91 6.48
N ALA A 315 -7.22 -13.44 7.71
CA ALA A 315 -7.10 -14.88 7.92
C ALA A 315 -8.36 -15.63 7.47
N LEU A 316 -9.55 -15.11 7.77
CA LEU A 316 -10.82 -15.66 7.27
C LEU A 316 -10.90 -15.61 5.73
N HIS A 317 -10.49 -14.51 5.12
CA HIS A 317 -10.43 -14.38 3.67
C HIS A 317 -9.48 -15.43 3.06
N GLY A 318 -8.32 -15.65 3.67
CA GLY A 318 -7.42 -16.72 3.27
C GLY A 318 -8.06 -18.11 3.26
N ARG A 319 -8.98 -18.40 4.18
CA ARG A 319 -9.78 -19.64 4.18
C ARG A 319 -10.74 -19.70 3.00
N VAL A 320 -11.41 -18.58 2.70
CA VAL A 320 -12.29 -18.47 1.51
C VAL A 320 -11.49 -18.73 0.24
N LEU A 321 -10.30 -18.13 0.10
CA LEU A 321 -9.40 -18.38 -1.03
C LEU A 321 -8.99 -19.86 -1.15
N LEU A 322 -8.64 -20.50 -0.02
CA LEU A 322 -8.31 -21.92 0.01
C LEU A 322 -9.50 -22.80 -0.38
N ALA A 323 -10.70 -22.48 0.09
CA ALA A 323 -11.91 -23.23 -0.24
C ALA A 323 -12.34 -23.04 -1.70
N ARG A 324 -12.15 -21.82 -2.27
CA ARG A 324 -12.39 -21.54 -3.68
C ARG A 324 -11.42 -22.29 -4.60
N GLY A 325 -10.14 -22.35 -4.23
CA GLY A 325 -9.10 -22.92 -5.08
C GLY A 325 -9.03 -22.22 -6.43
N ASP A 326 -9.03 -22.99 -7.52
CA ASP A 326 -8.92 -22.48 -8.89
C ASP A 326 -10.28 -22.12 -9.53
N ALA A 327 -11.38 -22.21 -8.76
CA ALA A 327 -12.68 -21.79 -9.25
C ALA A 327 -12.65 -20.30 -9.60
N ARG A 328 -13.31 -19.94 -10.72
CA ARG A 328 -13.41 -18.54 -11.18
C ARG A 328 -13.96 -17.64 -10.05
N ASN A 329 -13.45 -16.42 -9.97
CA ASN A 329 -14.00 -15.41 -9.05
C ASN A 329 -15.51 -15.28 -9.24
N GLY A 330 -16.26 -15.30 -8.14
CA GLY A 330 -17.73 -15.30 -8.16
C GLY A 330 -18.43 -16.63 -8.27
N ALA A 331 -17.71 -17.73 -8.49
CA ALA A 331 -18.34 -19.04 -8.38
C ALA A 331 -18.85 -19.22 -6.93
N PRO A 332 -20.07 -19.77 -6.74
CA PRO A 332 -20.55 -20.08 -5.41
C PRO A 332 -19.54 -20.96 -4.66
N LEU A 333 -19.19 -20.55 -3.44
CA LEU A 333 -18.23 -21.29 -2.64
C LEU A 333 -18.80 -22.67 -2.28
N ALA A 334 -18.06 -23.74 -2.59
CA ALA A 334 -18.40 -25.12 -2.22
C ALA A 334 -18.15 -25.41 -0.72
N ALA A 335 -18.45 -24.44 0.15
CA ALA A 335 -18.29 -24.49 1.60
C ALA A 335 -19.33 -23.57 2.28
N PRO A 336 -20.62 -23.95 2.31
CA PRO A 336 -21.70 -23.07 2.79
C PRO A 336 -21.52 -22.62 4.24
N ALA A 337 -20.99 -23.50 5.11
CA ALA A 337 -20.70 -23.14 6.49
C ALA A 337 -19.62 -22.03 6.59
N LEU A 338 -18.59 -22.08 5.73
CA LEU A 338 -17.56 -21.04 5.69
C LEU A 338 -18.10 -19.72 5.14
N ALA A 339 -18.98 -19.77 4.13
CA ALA A 339 -19.69 -18.59 3.62
C ALA A 339 -20.55 -17.94 4.73
N ASP A 340 -21.24 -18.73 5.54
CA ASP A 340 -22.01 -18.23 6.69
C ASP A 340 -21.12 -17.65 7.79
N THR A 341 -19.97 -18.27 8.07
CA THR A 341 -18.96 -17.70 8.97
C THR A 341 -18.47 -16.36 8.44
N ALA A 342 -18.16 -16.25 7.14
CA ALA A 342 -17.72 -15.02 6.51
C ALA A 342 -18.75 -13.90 6.69
N ARG A 343 -20.03 -14.14 6.34
CA ARG A 343 -21.11 -13.16 6.54
C ARG A 343 -21.18 -12.65 7.98
N LYS A 344 -21.21 -13.57 8.96
CA LYS A 344 -21.35 -13.23 10.39
C LYS A 344 -20.16 -12.44 10.91
N GLN A 345 -18.94 -12.90 10.61
CA GLN A 345 -17.72 -12.27 11.11
C GLN A 345 -17.45 -10.91 10.47
N ILE A 346 -17.74 -10.74 9.18
CA ILE A 346 -17.66 -9.44 8.50
C ILE A 346 -18.64 -8.46 9.11
N ALA A 347 -19.91 -8.84 9.26
CA ALA A 347 -20.92 -7.98 9.86
C ALA A 347 -20.52 -7.55 11.29
N ALA A 348 -20.10 -8.51 12.13
CA ALA A 348 -19.67 -8.22 13.50
C ALA A 348 -18.43 -7.30 13.55
N SER A 349 -17.43 -7.55 12.69
CA SER A 349 -16.20 -6.74 12.66
C SER A 349 -16.50 -5.31 12.20
N VAL A 350 -17.27 -5.14 11.12
CA VAL A 350 -17.65 -3.82 10.60
C VAL A 350 -18.52 -3.04 11.59
N GLN A 351 -19.41 -3.71 12.33
CA GLN A 351 -20.21 -3.09 13.39
C GLN A 351 -19.37 -2.70 14.61
N GLY A 352 -18.37 -3.52 14.96
CA GLY A 352 -17.48 -3.31 16.11
C GLY A 352 -16.27 -2.42 15.84
N ALA A 353 -16.14 -1.84 14.64
CA ALA A 353 -15.00 -1.00 14.27
C ALA A 353 -14.85 0.20 15.23
N ALA A 354 -13.66 0.35 15.82
CA ALA A 354 -13.38 1.35 16.84
C ALA A 354 -13.21 2.77 16.29
N ASN A 355 -12.84 2.89 15.02
CA ASN A 355 -12.62 4.18 14.36
C ASN A 355 -12.85 4.09 12.84
N ALA A 356 -12.86 5.24 12.15
CA ALA A 356 -13.12 5.32 10.72
C ALA A 356 -12.05 4.58 9.87
N TYR A 357 -10.79 4.56 10.29
CA TYR A 357 -9.71 3.86 9.59
C TYR A 357 -9.93 2.34 9.64
N GLU A 358 -10.21 1.81 10.83
CA GLU A 358 -10.53 0.39 11.01
C GLU A 358 -11.75 0.01 10.18
N ARG A 359 -12.81 0.83 10.22
CA ARG A 359 -14.04 0.58 9.48
C ARG A 359 -13.77 0.51 7.97
N GLN A 360 -13.03 1.46 7.41
CA GLN A 360 -12.72 1.48 5.98
C GLN A 360 -11.90 0.25 5.56
N ALA A 361 -10.91 -0.16 6.36
CA ALA A 361 -10.14 -1.38 6.11
C ALA A 361 -11.04 -2.63 6.15
N LEU A 362 -11.89 -2.75 7.17
CA LEU A 362 -12.80 -3.90 7.36
C LEU A 362 -13.88 -3.99 6.29
N VAL A 363 -14.44 -2.86 5.83
CA VAL A 363 -15.41 -2.84 4.74
C VAL A 363 -14.75 -3.29 3.44
N SER A 364 -13.53 -2.83 3.17
CA SER A 364 -12.79 -3.22 1.96
C SER A 364 -12.49 -4.71 1.97
N GLU A 365 -11.85 -5.20 3.04
CA GLU A 365 -11.50 -6.62 3.19
C GLU A 365 -12.73 -7.52 3.20
N GLY A 366 -13.81 -7.09 3.88
CA GLY A 366 -15.06 -7.83 3.93
C GLY A 366 -15.75 -7.91 2.57
N ALA A 367 -15.75 -6.82 1.81
CA ALA A 367 -16.32 -6.83 0.46
C ALA A 367 -15.55 -7.77 -0.47
N ASP A 368 -14.21 -7.75 -0.43
CA ASP A 368 -13.36 -8.65 -1.20
C ASP A 368 -13.58 -10.11 -0.79
N THR A 369 -13.67 -10.38 0.52
CA THR A 369 -13.98 -11.72 1.05
C THR A 369 -15.33 -12.25 0.56
N LEU A 370 -16.37 -11.40 0.55
CA LEU A 370 -17.71 -11.77 0.06
C LEU A 370 -17.69 -12.03 -1.45
N THR A 371 -17.04 -11.15 -2.21
CA THR A 371 -16.84 -11.31 -3.66
C THR A 371 -16.13 -12.63 -3.97
N ASP A 372 -15.07 -12.95 -3.24
CA ASP A 372 -14.31 -14.18 -3.43
C ASP A 372 -15.05 -15.44 -2.96
N ALA A 373 -16.03 -15.30 -2.07
CA ALA A 373 -16.98 -16.35 -1.69
C ALA A 373 -18.18 -16.49 -2.68
N GLY A 374 -18.25 -15.67 -3.73
CA GLY A 374 -19.37 -15.66 -4.68
C GLY A 374 -20.62 -14.92 -4.20
N LEU A 375 -20.48 -14.06 -3.18
CA LEU A 375 -21.56 -13.34 -2.50
C LEU A 375 -21.61 -11.88 -2.95
N TYR A 376 -21.83 -11.67 -4.25
CA TYR A 376 -21.79 -10.33 -4.86
C TYR A 376 -22.85 -9.38 -4.34
N ASP A 377 -24.05 -9.87 -4.04
CA ASP A 377 -25.13 -9.02 -3.58
C ASP A 377 -24.87 -8.52 -2.14
N GLU A 378 -24.36 -9.38 -1.28
CA GLU A 378 -23.92 -8.99 0.07
C GLU A 378 -22.72 -8.05 0.02
N SER A 379 -21.75 -8.28 -0.88
CA SER A 379 -20.64 -7.36 -1.13
C SER A 379 -21.14 -5.98 -1.58
N ASP A 380 -22.08 -5.93 -2.53
CA ASP A 380 -22.68 -4.69 -3.00
C ASP A 380 -23.43 -3.94 -1.90
N VAL A 381 -24.16 -4.65 -1.03
CA VAL A 381 -24.86 -4.05 0.12
C VAL A 381 -23.86 -3.41 1.06
N LEU A 382 -22.77 -4.11 1.39
CA LEU A 382 -21.72 -3.61 2.25
C LEU A 382 -21.03 -2.37 1.67
N LEU A 383 -20.65 -2.41 0.39
CA LEU A 383 -19.99 -1.30 -0.30
C LEU A 383 -20.91 -0.07 -0.44
N LYS A 384 -22.19 -0.27 -0.82
CA LYS A 384 -23.17 0.82 -0.95
C LYS A 384 -23.42 1.53 0.38
N ALA A 385 -23.47 0.79 1.48
CA ALA A 385 -23.66 1.36 2.82
C ALA A 385 -22.52 2.28 3.26
N GLU A 386 -21.32 2.12 2.68
CA GLU A 386 -20.15 2.93 3.05
C GLU A 386 -19.99 4.19 2.20
N LEU A 387 -20.68 4.30 1.06
CA LEU A 387 -20.52 5.43 0.12
C LEU A 387 -20.81 6.80 0.73
N SER A 388 -21.80 6.90 1.62
CA SER A 388 -22.13 8.17 2.29
C SER A 388 -21.29 8.42 3.56
N ARG A 389 -20.54 7.42 4.02
CA ARG A 389 -19.79 7.44 5.28
C ARG A 389 -18.30 7.72 5.07
N SER A 390 -17.76 7.35 3.92
CA SER A 390 -16.34 7.52 3.62
C SER A 390 -16.04 8.85 2.96
N SER A 391 -14.88 9.42 3.29
CA SER A 391 -14.28 10.54 2.54
C SER A 391 -13.71 10.13 1.19
N THR A 392 -13.65 8.82 0.90
CA THR A 392 -13.10 8.26 -0.35
C THR A 392 -14.07 7.28 -1.03
N PRO A 393 -15.32 7.69 -1.29
CA PRO A 393 -16.37 6.78 -1.76
C PRO A 393 -16.06 6.17 -3.13
N TYR A 394 -15.27 6.86 -3.95
CA TYR A 394 -14.79 6.38 -5.25
C TYR A 394 -13.99 5.08 -5.17
N TYR A 395 -13.37 4.78 -4.03
CA TYR A 395 -12.69 3.49 -3.82
C TYR A 395 -13.71 2.35 -3.83
N PHE A 396 -14.75 2.45 -3.00
CA PHE A 396 -15.82 1.43 -2.91
C PHE A 396 -16.67 1.33 -4.19
N MET A 397 -16.85 2.44 -4.91
CA MET A 397 -17.48 2.42 -6.23
C MET A 397 -16.71 1.56 -7.23
N SER A 398 -15.39 1.44 -7.09
CA SER A 398 -14.58 0.57 -7.95
C SER A 398 -14.82 -0.91 -7.65
N GLY A 399 -15.08 -1.26 -6.38
CA GLY A 399 -15.53 -2.60 -5.99
C GLY A 399 -16.91 -2.93 -6.57
N LEU A 400 -17.86 -1.99 -6.50
CA LEU A 400 -19.18 -2.14 -7.12
C LEU A 400 -19.09 -2.34 -8.65
N ALA A 401 -18.18 -1.62 -9.31
CA ALA A 401 -17.90 -1.80 -10.72
C ALA A 401 -17.33 -3.20 -11.03
N ALA A 402 -16.41 -3.67 -10.20
CA ALA A 402 -15.82 -5.01 -10.34
C ALA A 402 -16.87 -6.12 -10.14
N ASN A 403 -17.73 -6.01 -9.13
CA ASN A 403 -18.83 -6.96 -8.88
C ASN A 403 -19.82 -6.99 -10.06
N ALA A 404 -20.23 -5.81 -10.56
CA ALA A 404 -21.10 -5.72 -11.74
C ALA A 404 -20.44 -6.37 -12.98
N LYS A 405 -19.17 -6.06 -13.23
CA LYS A 405 -18.38 -6.65 -14.33
C LYS A 405 -18.31 -8.17 -14.22
N ALA A 406 -18.05 -8.70 -13.02
CA ALA A 406 -17.93 -10.13 -12.80
C ALA A 406 -19.27 -10.89 -12.95
N ARG A 407 -20.41 -10.22 -12.70
CA ARG A 407 -21.75 -10.72 -13.04
C ARG A 407 -22.10 -10.64 -14.53
N GLY A 408 -21.25 -10.01 -15.35
CA GLY A 408 -21.51 -9.77 -16.77
C GLY A 408 -22.39 -8.54 -17.05
N ASP A 409 -22.75 -7.75 -16.03
CA ASP A 409 -23.49 -6.50 -16.20
C ASP A 409 -22.55 -5.37 -16.63
N LYS A 410 -22.27 -5.32 -17.93
CA LYS A 410 -21.36 -4.35 -18.54
C LYS A 410 -21.84 -2.92 -18.35
N ALA A 411 -23.15 -2.68 -18.39
CA ALA A 411 -23.73 -1.34 -18.29
C ALA A 411 -23.56 -0.79 -16.87
N ALA A 412 -23.92 -1.58 -15.84
CA ALA A 412 -23.72 -1.18 -14.46
C ALA A 412 -22.25 -1.02 -14.10
N ALA A 413 -21.37 -1.89 -14.62
CA ALA A 413 -19.93 -1.77 -14.42
C ALA A 413 -19.38 -0.44 -14.94
N LEU A 414 -19.73 -0.07 -16.19
CA LEU A 414 -19.31 1.20 -16.78
C LEU A 414 -19.88 2.42 -16.06
N ASP A 415 -21.11 2.33 -15.56
CA ASP A 415 -21.73 3.39 -14.76
C ASP A 415 -21.00 3.58 -13.41
N TRP A 416 -20.65 2.50 -12.73
CA TRP A 416 -19.88 2.58 -11.48
C TRP A 416 -18.45 3.08 -11.68
N TYR A 417 -17.75 2.65 -12.74
CA TYR A 417 -16.43 3.20 -13.05
C TYR A 417 -16.49 4.70 -13.36
N ARG A 418 -17.52 5.15 -14.07
CA ARG A 418 -17.76 6.58 -14.30
C ARG A 418 -17.99 7.33 -12.99
N LYS A 419 -18.90 6.85 -12.14
CA LYS A 419 -19.17 7.45 -10.82
C LYS A 419 -17.91 7.52 -9.95
N ALA A 420 -17.11 6.45 -9.95
CA ALA A 420 -15.84 6.41 -9.25
C ALA A 420 -14.87 7.47 -9.78
N TYR A 421 -14.73 7.59 -11.09
CA TYR A 421 -13.90 8.63 -11.71
C TYR A 421 -14.43 10.04 -11.40
N ASP A 422 -15.72 10.28 -11.52
CA ASP A 422 -16.36 11.58 -11.26
C ASP A 422 -16.14 12.02 -9.80
N ALA A 423 -16.27 11.09 -8.85
CA ALA A 423 -16.09 11.33 -7.41
C ALA A 423 -14.63 11.34 -6.94
N ALA A 424 -13.69 10.78 -7.73
CA ALA A 424 -12.27 10.83 -7.39
C ALA A 424 -11.80 12.29 -7.23
N SER A 425 -10.99 12.52 -6.19
CA SER A 425 -10.44 13.82 -5.82
C SER A 425 -8.94 13.71 -5.65
N GLY A 426 -8.23 14.79 -5.96
CA GLY A 426 -6.76 14.87 -6.00
C GLY A 426 -6.16 14.49 -7.36
N PRO A 427 -5.02 15.10 -7.74
CA PRO A 427 -4.50 15.07 -9.11
C PRO A 427 -4.03 13.68 -9.57
N ALA A 428 -3.38 12.91 -8.71
CA ALA A 428 -2.90 11.57 -9.02
C ALA A 428 -4.05 10.56 -8.97
N THR A 429 -4.92 10.64 -7.97
CA THR A 429 -6.10 9.76 -7.83
C THR A 429 -7.05 9.95 -9.01
N LYS A 430 -7.38 11.20 -9.38
CA LYS A 430 -8.25 11.47 -10.55
C LYS A 430 -7.67 10.84 -11.81
N LEU A 431 -6.39 11.04 -12.06
CA LEU A 431 -5.69 10.48 -13.23
C LEU A 431 -5.76 8.95 -13.26
N ARG A 432 -5.47 8.30 -12.13
CA ARG A 432 -5.44 6.83 -12.01
C ARG A 432 -6.83 6.18 -12.12
N TRP A 433 -7.86 6.81 -11.56
CA TRP A 433 -9.24 6.35 -11.70
C TRP A 433 -9.74 6.54 -13.13
N GLY A 434 -9.37 7.64 -13.77
CA GLY A 434 -9.68 7.88 -15.18
C GLY A 434 -9.02 6.85 -16.10
N ALA A 435 -7.75 6.51 -15.86
CA ALA A 435 -7.06 5.44 -16.57
C ALA A 435 -7.75 4.07 -16.40
N THR A 436 -8.26 3.78 -15.20
CA THR A 436 -9.01 2.56 -14.90
C THR A 436 -10.36 2.55 -15.61
N TYR A 437 -11.08 3.68 -15.62
CA TYR A 437 -12.34 3.81 -16.35
C TYR A 437 -12.13 3.62 -17.86
N PHE A 438 -11.10 4.26 -18.42
CA PHE A 438 -10.71 4.11 -19.81
C PHE A 438 -10.45 2.64 -20.18
N ALA A 439 -9.60 1.95 -19.41
CA ALA A 439 -9.26 0.56 -19.68
C ALA A 439 -10.50 -0.36 -19.67
N ASN A 440 -11.43 -0.14 -18.75
CA ASN A 440 -12.67 -0.91 -18.69
C ASN A 440 -13.68 -0.50 -19.77
N ALA A 441 -13.70 0.76 -20.22
CA ALA A 441 -14.53 1.18 -21.35
C ALA A 441 -14.10 0.49 -22.65
N VAL A 442 -12.80 0.40 -22.91
CA VAL A 442 -12.23 -0.35 -24.04
C VAL A 442 -12.64 -1.83 -23.98
N GLU A 443 -12.56 -2.45 -22.80
CA GLU A 443 -12.88 -3.87 -22.65
C GLU A 443 -14.39 -4.16 -22.76
N LEU A 444 -15.23 -3.35 -22.12
CA LEU A 444 -16.65 -3.64 -21.94
C LEU A 444 -17.52 -3.08 -23.07
N ALA A 445 -17.08 -2.00 -23.73
CA ALA A 445 -17.81 -1.35 -24.81
C ALA A 445 -16.88 -0.92 -25.97
N PRO A 446 -16.12 -1.87 -26.58
CA PRO A 446 -15.12 -1.55 -27.61
C PRO A 446 -15.70 -0.85 -28.85
N ASN A 447 -16.99 -0.99 -29.13
CA ASN A 447 -17.64 -0.38 -30.29
C ASN A 447 -18.16 1.04 -30.01
N ASP A 448 -18.13 1.51 -28.76
CA ASP A 448 -18.55 2.87 -28.37
C ASP A 448 -17.36 3.84 -28.45
N SER A 449 -16.89 4.08 -29.68
CA SER A 449 -15.71 4.92 -29.92
C SER A 449 -15.86 6.33 -29.36
N ALA A 450 -17.06 6.92 -29.44
CA ALA A 450 -17.33 8.25 -28.93
C ALA A 450 -17.13 8.33 -27.40
N ARG A 451 -17.62 7.33 -26.65
CA ARG A 451 -17.35 7.23 -25.21
C ARG A 451 -15.86 7.08 -24.92
N ILE A 452 -15.19 6.16 -25.61
CA ILE A 452 -13.78 5.86 -25.34
C ILE A 452 -12.89 7.08 -25.63
N GLU A 453 -13.12 7.79 -26.74
CA GLU A 453 -12.45 9.06 -27.07
C GLU A 453 -12.73 10.15 -26.03
N GLY A 454 -13.98 10.28 -25.59
CA GLY A 454 -14.35 11.26 -24.55
C GLY A 454 -13.66 11.00 -23.22
N ILE A 455 -13.56 9.73 -22.80
CA ILE A 455 -12.83 9.35 -21.59
C ILE A 455 -11.34 9.65 -21.76
N ALA A 456 -10.74 9.28 -22.91
CA ALA A 456 -9.33 9.55 -23.18
C ALA A 456 -9.02 11.06 -23.11
N ALA A 457 -9.85 11.89 -23.73
CA ALA A 457 -9.71 13.35 -23.68
C ALA A 457 -9.77 13.88 -22.24
N SER A 458 -10.69 13.35 -21.42
CA SER A 458 -10.81 13.73 -20.00
C SER A 458 -9.56 13.33 -19.19
N VAL A 459 -9.06 12.10 -19.38
CA VAL A 459 -7.85 11.59 -18.73
C VAL A 459 -6.62 12.43 -19.11
N LEU A 460 -6.50 12.79 -20.40
CA LEU A 460 -5.40 13.61 -20.89
C LEU A 460 -5.46 15.05 -20.41
N ALA A 461 -6.67 15.62 -20.32
CA ALA A 461 -6.86 16.93 -19.69
C ALA A 461 -6.49 16.90 -18.20
N GLN A 462 -6.68 15.76 -17.52
CA GLN A 462 -6.19 15.60 -16.15
C GLN A 462 -4.67 15.46 -16.09
N ALA A 463 -4.06 14.69 -17.01
CA ALA A 463 -2.61 14.59 -17.11
C ALA A 463 -1.94 15.96 -17.35
N ASP A 464 -2.54 16.81 -18.18
CA ASP A 464 -2.09 18.20 -18.45
C ASP A 464 -2.06 19.07 -17.18
N LYS A 465 -2.93 18.79 -16.21
CA LYS A 465 -3.04 19.52 -14.93
C LYS A 465 -2.19 18.90 -13.81
N THR A 466 -1.78 17.65 -13.95
CA THR A 466 -1.01 16.94 -12.92
C THR A 466 0.49 17.14 -13.17
N ARG A 467 1.15 17.91 -12.30
CA ARG A 467 2.56 18.28 -12.48
C ARG A 467 3.51 17.09 -12.57
N ASP A 468 3.21 15.98 -11.92
CA ASP A 468 3.98 14.75 -11.92
C ASP A 468 3.28 13.59 -12.68
N ALA A 469 2.47 13.91 -13.70
CA ALA A 469 1.66 12.95 -14.45
C ALA A 469 2.45 11.78 -15.07
N PHE A 470 3.71 11.99 -15.41
CA PHE A 470 4.56 10.99 -16.06
C PHE A 470 5.65 10.45 -15.13
N TYR A 471 5.43 10.51 -13.82
CA TYR A 471 6.25 9.85 -12.80
C TYR A 471 5.51 8.68 -12.14
N GLY A 472 6.26 7.70 -11.64
CA GLY A 472 5.79 6.73 -10.64
C GLY A 472 4.50 6.00 -11.01
N ALA A 473 3.53 6.01 -10.10
CA ALA A 473 2.25 5.33 -10.31
C ALA A 473 1.37 6.01 -11.38
N ASN A 474 1.55 7.32 -11.60
CA ASN A 474 0.84 8.06 -12.64
C ASN A 474 1.29 7.60 -14.02
N LEU A 475 2.61 7.48 -14.24
CA LEU A 475 3.17 6.91 -15.46
C LEU A 475 2.66 5.49 -15.70
N ARG A 476 2.66 4.63 -14.67
CA ARG A 476 2.13 3.26 -14.79
C ARG A 476 0.66 3.24 -15.20
N ALA A 477 -0.16 4.16 -14.69
CA ALA A 477 -1.56 4.27 -15.09
C ALA A 477 -1.71 4.70 -16.57
N LEU A 478 -0.92 5.68 -17.02
CA LEU A 478 -0.90 6.09 -18.42
C LEU A 478 -0.34 5.01 -19.35
N THR A 479 0.63 4.21 -18.90
CA THR A 479 1.08 3.00 -19.61
C THR A 479 -0.04 2.00 -19.83
N LYS A 480 -0.93 1.81 -18.85
CA LYS A 480 -2.12 0.97 -19.03
C LYS A 480 -3.06 1.55 -20.08
N VAL A 481 -3.27 2.88 -20.10
CA VAL A 481 -4.07 3.55 -21.14
C VAL A 481 -3.51 3.28 -22.53
N VAL A 482 -2.21 3.52 -22.75
CA VAL A 482 -1.58 3.29 -24.06
C VAL A 482 -1.59 1.81 -24.46
N THR A 483 -1.38 0.90 -23.51
CA THR A 483 -1.47 -0.53 -23.75
C THR A 483 -2.87 -0.92 -24.24
N GLN A 484 -3.91 -0.39 -23.60
CA GLN A 484 -5.30 -0.64 -24.00
C GLN A 484 -5.67 0.06 -25.31
N LEU A 485 -5.16 1.26 -25.59
CA LEU A 485 -5.31 1.91 -26.89
C LEU A 485 -4.72 1.07 -28.02
N ASN A 486 -3.52 0.52 -27.81
CA ASN A 486 -2.88 -0.35 -28.81
C ASN A 486 -3.68 -1.63 -29.05
N ARG A 487 -4.23 -2.22 -27.99
CA ARG A 487 -5.13 -3.38 -28.10
C ARG A 487 -6.44 -3.03 -28.82
N TRP A 488 -7.02 -1.88 -28.48
CA TRP A 488 -8.27 -1.40 -29.07
C TRP A 488 -8.13 -1.10 -30.55
N ARG A 489 -6.98 -0.57 -31.00
CA ARG A 489 -6.66 -0.40 -32.42
C ARG A 489 -6.91 -1.68 -33.24
N GLY A 490 -6.61 -2.84 -32.65
CA GLY A 490 -6.82 -4.15 -33.26
C GLY A 490 -6.15 -4.26 -34.63
N SER A 491 -6.84 -4.86 -35.61
CA SER A 491 -6.43 -4.92 -37.01
C SER A 491 -6.77 -3.66 -37.83
N GLY A 492 -7.01 -2.52 -37.17
CA GLY A 492 -7.24 -1.21 -37.83
C GLY A 492 -8.68 -0.67 -37.76
N ALA A 493 -9.62 -1.36 -37.11
CA ALA A 493 -11.03 -0.93 -37.04
C ALA A 493 -11.24 0.39 -36.28
N HIS A 494 -10.34 0.73 -35.36
CA HIS A 494 -10.44 1.92 -34.49
C HIS A 494 -9.32 2.94 -34.76
N ASP A 495 -8.67 2.84 -35.93
CA ASP A 495 -7.49 3.63 -36.32
C ASP A 495 -7.69 5.15 -36.24
N ALA A 496 -8.85 5.63 -36.71
CA ALA A 496 -9.17 7.05 -36.69
C ALA A 496 -9.27 7.58 -35.24
N SER A 497 -9.97 6.85 -34.38
CA SER A 497 -10.13 7.16 -32.96
C SER A 497 -8.79 7.15 -32.23
N VAL A 498 -7.96 6.13 -32.48
CA VAL A 498 -6.61 6.03 -31.88
C VAL A 498 -5.73 7.20 -32.33
N ARG A 499 -5.73 7.57 -33.61
CA ARG A 499 -4.99 8.76 -34.10
C ARG A 499 -5.45 10.05 -33.41
N THR A 500 -6.75 10.22 -33.18
CA THR A 500 -7.28 11.37 -32.43
C THR A 500 -6.72 11.42 -31.02
N VAL A 501 -6.72 10.29 -30.30
CA VAL A 501 -6.19 10.22 -28.92
C VAL A 501 -4.68 10.42 -28.89
N VAL A 502 -3.93 9.86 -29.85
CA VAL A 502 -2.48 10.06 -29.98
C VAL A 502 -2.12 11.54 -30.19
N LYS A 503 -2.89 12.26 -31.01
CA LYS A 503 -2.70 13.71 -31.20
C LYS A 503 -2.91 14.51 -29.92
N GLN A 504 -3.87 14.11 -29.08
CA GLN A 504 -4.08 14.75 -27.77
C GLN A 504 -2.90 14.47 -26.83
N PHE A 505 -2.39 13.24 -26.80
CA PHE A 505 -1.17 12.89 -26.07
C PHE A 505 0.03 13.75 -26.49
N ASP A 506 0.23 13.95 -27.80
CA ASP A 506 1.30 14.82 -28.32
C ASP A 506 1.17 16.26 -27.82
N GLY A 507 -0.06 16.78 -27.75
CA GLY A 507 -0.34 18.09 -27.18
C GLY A 507 0.04 18.20 -25.70
N VAL A 508 -0.22 17.14 -24.91
CA VAL A 508 0.18 17.09 -23.49
C VAL A 508 1.71 16.96 -23.38
N CYS A 509 2.33 16.04 -24.11
CA CYS A 509 3.78 15.85 -24.08
C CYS A 509 4.54 17.12 -24.47
N GLY A 510 4.05 17.87 -25.48
CA GLY A 510 4.68 19.09 -25.98
C GLY A 510 4.66 20.28 -25.02
N LYS A 511 3.80 20.24 -23.98
CA LYS A 511 3.75 21.27 -22.93
C LYS A 511 4.64 20.96 -21.73
N LEU A 512 5.22 19.76 -21.66
CA LEU A 512 6.04 19.37 -20.52
C LEU A 512 7.32 20.23 -20.46
N PRO A 513 7.79 20.61 -19.25
CA PRO A 513 8.96 21.47 -19.13
C PRO A 513 10.21 20.87 -19.78
N ALA A 514 10.95 21.68 -20.54
CA ALA A 514 12.21 21.27 -21.13
C ALA A 514 13.22 20.85 -20.04
N GLY A 515 13.88 19.71 -20.24
CA GLY A 515 14.83 19.16 -19.27
C GLY A 515 14.21 18.37 -18.11
N ASP A 516 12.88 18.36 -17.96
CA ASP A 516 12.22 17.46 -17.01
C ASP A 516 12.14 16.02 -17.60
N PRO A 517 12.54 14.98 -16.83
CA PRO A 517 12.43 13.58 -17.26
C PRO A 517 11.06 13.15 -17.80
N GLN A 518 9.97 13.82 -17.39
CA GLN A 518 8.63 13.54 -17.89
C GLN A 518 8.49 13.69 -19.41
N ALA A 519 9.19 14.64 -20.02
CA ALA A 519 9.11 14.86 -21.46
C ALA A 519 9.56 13.60 -22.23
N ALA A 520 10.68 13.01 -21.81
CA ALA A 520 11.19 11.76 -22.38
C ALA A 520 10.28 10.57 -22.05
N ALA A 521 9.76 10.50 -20.82
CA ALA A 521 8.83 9.44 -20.41
C ALA A 521 7.53 9.46 -21.24
N CYS A 522 6.93 10.63 -21.42
CA CYS A 522 5.74 10.85 -22.23
C CYS A 522 5.98 10.48 -23.70
N ALA A 523 7.09 10.96 -24.28
CA ALA A 523 7.45 10.67 -25.65
C ALA A 523 7.67 9.17 -25.89
N LYS A 524 8.34 8.47 -24.96
CA LYS A 524 8.55 7.02 -25.02
C LYS A 524 7.25 6.24 -24.86
N LEU A 525 6.40 6.65 -23.93
CA LEU A 525 5.14 6.00 -23.60
C LEU A 525 4.25 5.85 -24.85
N ILE A 526 4.16 6.88 -25.68
CA ILE A 526 3.22 6.92 -26.80
C ILE A 526 3.76 6.33 -28.11
N GLN A 527 5.06 5.99 -28.19
CA GLN A 527 5.66 5.41 -29.40
C GLN A 527 4.91 4.17 -29.94
N PRO A 528 4.49 3.20 -29.09
CA PRO A 528 3.88 1.96 -29.60
C PRO A 528 2.56 2.12 -30.35
N VAL A 529 1.89 3.28 -30.18
CA VAL A 529 0.60 3.59 -30.84
C VAL A 529 0.73 4.62 -31.96
N LYS A 530 1.93 5.18 -32.17
CA LYS A 530 2.25 6.08 -33.28
C LYS A 530 2.65 5.33 -34.55
N ALA A 531 3.37 4.21 -34.37
CA ALA A 531 3.68 3.25 -35.41
C ALA A 531 2.43 2.40 -35.69
#